data_AF-A0A1V6H607-F1
#
_entry.id   AF-A0A1V6H607-F1
#
_cell.length_a   1.000
_cell.length_b   1.000
_cell.length_c   1.000
_cell.angle_alpha   90.00
_cell.angle_beta   90.00
_cell.angle_gamma   90.00
#
_symmetry.space_group_name_H-M   'P 1'
#
loop_
_entity.id
_entity.type
_entity.pdbx_description
1 polymer ?
#
loop_
_entity_poly.entity_id
_entity_poly.type
_entity_poly.pdbx_seq_one_letter_code
_entity_poly.pdbx_strand_id
1 'polypeptide(L)'
;MRQLQNEMIDFQKKIENNAFLTRERAESEQRRLQKKQSDLEALDRELTQSLMQEQQTLSQQFRDSINAVIAVLNKDGKYELIISTSAINDNVLYAKPQYDITQQVLDALNARYAKKKK
;
A
#
# COMPACT_ATOMS: atom_id res chain seq x y z
N MET A 1 5.77 -17.40 -8.00
CA MET A 1 6.88 -17.99 -7.19
C MET A 1 6.96 -19.51 -7.27
N ARG A 2 5.99 -20.28 -6.77
CA ARG A 2 6.05 -21.76 -6.76
C ARG A 2 6.25 -22.41 -8.14
N GLN A 3 5.60 -21.87 -9.18
CA GLN A 3 5.74 -22.38 -10.55
C GLN A 3 7.15 -22.20 -11.12
N LEU A 4 7.78 -21.02 -10.97
CA LEU A 4 9.15 -20.78 -11.46
C LEU A 4 10.17 -21.64 -10.70
N GLN A 5 10.01 -21.81 -9.38
CA GLN A 5 10.86 -22.69 -8.58
C GLN A 5 10.78 -24.14 -9.06
N ASN A 6 9.57 -24.64 -9.34
CA ASN A 6 9.38 -25.98 -9.91
C ASN A 6 10.00 -26.09 -11.31
N GLU A 7 9.83 -25.10 -12.18
CA GLU A 7 10.45 -25.08 -13.52
C GLU A 7 12.00 -25.11 -13.43
N MET A 8 12.61 -24.41 -12.47
CA MET A 8 14.06 -24.44 -12.25
C MET A 8 14.54 -25.79 -11.71
N ILE A 9 13.82 -26.39 -10.75
CA ILE A 9 14.12 -27.72 -10.22
C ILE A 9 14.02 -28.78 -11.33
N ASP A 10 12.99 -28.72 -12.16
CA ASP A 10 12.81 -29.63 -13.28
C ASP A 10 13.88 -29.43 -14.35
N PHE A 11 14.29 -28.19 -14.63
CA PHE A 11 15.40 -27.90 -15.52
C PHE A 11 16.70 -28.53 -15.00
N GLN A 12 17.00 -28.36 -13.72
CA GLN A 12 18.21 -28.90 -13.09
C GLN A 12 18.24 -30.44 -13.13
N LYS A 13 17.11 -31.09 -12.82
CA LYS A 13 16.96 -32.55 -12.97
C LYS A 13 17.14 -33.02 -14.41
N LYS A 14 16.69 -32.24 -15.40
CA LYS A 14 16.86 -32.59 -16.82
C LYS A 14 18.31 -32.46 -17.28
N ILE A 15 19.07 -31.52 -16.71
CA ILE A 15 20.52 -31.40 -16.94
C ILE A 15 21.25 -32.60 -16.35
N GLU A 16 20.99 -32.92 -15.08
CA GLU A 16 21.65 -34.03 -14.37
C GLU A 16 21.40 -35.39 -15.02
N ASN A 17 20.18 -35.60 -15.56
CA ASN A 17 19.80 -36.85 -16.22
C ASN A 17 20.11 -36.89 -17.73
N ASN A 18 20.87 -35.93 -18.28
CA ASN A 18 21.12 -35.81 -19.73
C ASN A 18 19.85 -35.85 -20.59
N ALA A 19 18.73 -35.34 -20.07
CA ALA A 19 17.41 -35.41 -20.71
C ALA A 19 17.23 -34.38 -21.85
N PHE A 20 18.22 -33.51 -22.09
CA PHE A 20 18.20 -32.55 -23.18
C PHE A 20 18.75 -33.17 -24.46
N LEU A 21 17.94 -33.13 -25.53
CA LEU A 21 18.30 -33.64 -26.86
C LEU A 21 19.48 -32.88 -27.50
N THR A 22 19.63 -31.59 -27.21
CA THR A 22 20.73 -30.76 -27.70
C THR A 22 21.12 -29.71 -26.66
N ARG A 23 22.39 -29.27 -26.72
CA ARG A 23 22.90 -28.15 -25.91
C ARG A 23 22.15 -26.85 -26.15
N GLU A 24 21.79 -26.58 -27.40
CA GLU A 24 21.05 -25.37 -27.79
C GLU A 24 19.68 -25.28 -27.11
N ARG A 25 18.97 -26.41 -26.94
CA ARG A 25 17.70 -26.45 -26.20
C ARG A 25 17.90 -26.16 -24.71
N ALA A 26 18.95 -26.70 -24.11
CA ALA A 26 19.28 -26.43 -22.71
C ALA A 26 19.59 -24.94 -22.49
N GLU A 27 20.37 -24.32 -23.38
CA GLU A 27 20.69 -22.89 -23.31
C GLU A 27 19.47 -22.00 -23.53
N SER A 28 18.57 -22.37 -24.46
CA SER A 28 17.32 -21.64 -24.69
C SER A 28 16.40 -21.67 -23.46
N GLU A 29 16.22 -22.85 -22.85
CA GLU A 29 15.42 -23.00 -21.63
C GLU A 29 16.03 -22.24 -20.45
N GLN A 30 17.36 -22.28 -20.29
CA GLN A 30 18.05 -21.49 -19.28
C GLN A 30 17.77 -19.99 -19.43
N ARG A 31 17.91 -19.45 -20.66
CA ARG A 31 17.61 -18.04 -20.94
C ARG A 31 16.15 -17.70 -20.65
N ARG A 32 15.22 -18.59 -21.00
CA ARG A 32 13.78 -18.43 -20.72
C ARG A 32 13.52 -18.33 -19.22
N LEU A 33 14.13 -19.20 -18.42
CA LEU A 33 13.97 -19.22 -16.96
C LEU A 33 14.59 -17.99 -16.31
N GLN A 34 15.79 -17.59 -16.72
CA GLN A 34 16.44 -16.37 -16.23
C GLN A 34 15.62 -15.11 -16.54
N LYS A 35 15.10 -15.02 -17.77
CA LYS A 35 14.22 -13.90 -18.15
C LYS A 35 12.96 -13.87 -17.30
N LYS A 36 12.28 -15.02 -17.12
CA LYS A 36 11.11 -15.12 -16.24
C LYS A 36 11.42 -14.69 -14.80
N GLN A 37 12.59 -15.04 -14.28
CA GLN A 37 13.00 -14.62 -12.94
C GLN A 37 13.14 -13.09 -12.86
N SER A 38 13.88 -12.50 -13.80
CA SER A 38 14.06 -11.05 -13.87
C SER A 38 12.74 -10.30 -14.02
N ASP A 39 11.86 -10.78 -14.90
CA ASP A 39 10.54 -10.18 -15.14
C ASP A 39 9.67 -10.23 -13.88
N LEU A 40 9.70 -11.35 -13.14
CA LEU A 40 8.97 -11.46 -11.87
C LEU A 40 9.52 -10.53 -10.79
N GLU A 41 10.84 -10.42 -10.65
CA GLU A 41 11.45 -9.50 -9.68
C GLU A 41 11.14 -8.03 -10.02
N ALA A 42 11.10 -7.69 -11.31
CA ALA A 42 10.70 -6.35 -11.76
C ALA A 42 9.22 -6.07 -11.43
N LEU A 43 8.34 -7.02 -11.73
CA LEU A 43 6.91 -6.90 -11.43
C LEU A 43 6.64 -6.78 -9.93
N ASP A 44 7.34 -7.54 -9.09
CA ASP A 44 7.20 -7.48 -7.63
C ASP A 44 7.59 -6.09 -7.08
N ARG A 45 8.70 -5.52 -7.58
CA ARG A 45 9.11 -4.16 -7.23
C ARG A 45 8.08 -3.12 -7.68
N GLU A 46 7.58 -3.23 -8.90
CA GLU A 46 6.57 -2.31 -9.46
C GLU A 46 5.27 -2.37 -8.65
N LEU A 47 4.76 -3.57 -8.36
CA LEU A 47 3.55 -3.75 -7.55
C LEU A 47 3.74 -3.21 -6.14
N THR A 48 4.87 -3.48 -5.51
CA THR A 48 5.19 -2.95 -4.17
C THR A 48 5.22 -1.43 -4.18
N GLN A 49 5.88 -0.82 -5.16
CA GLN A 49 5.95 0.64 -5.29
C GLN A 49 4.57 1.25 -5.57
N SER A 50 3.77 0.63 -6.45
CA SER A 50 2.42 1.08 -6.77
C SER A 50 1.50 1.01 -5.55
N LEU A 51 1.55 -0.08 -4.79
CA LEU A 51 0.79 -0.23 -3.54
C LEU A 51 1.19 0.83 -2.50
N MET A 52 2.50 1.10 -2.34
CA MET A 52 2.97 2.16 -1.44
C MET A 52 2.47 3.55 -1.87
N GLN A 53 2.50 3.84 -3.18
CA GLN A 53 2.01 5.11 -3.74
C GLN A 53 0.49 5.25 -3.56
N GLU A 54 -0.27 4.18 -3.79
CA GLU A 54 -1.71 4.16 -3.57
C GLU A 54 -2.05 4.38 -2.10
N GLN A 55 -1.36 3.69 -1.19
CA GLN A 55 -1.52 3.87 0.25
C GLN A 55 -1.20 5.31 0.68
N GLN A 56 -0.13 5.90 0.16
CA GLN A 56 0.22 7.30 0.43
C GLN A 56 -0.85 8.27 -0.11
N THR A 57 -1.34 8.03 -1.32
CA THR A 57 -2.38 8.84 -1.97
C THR A 57 -3.69 8.76 -1.19
N LEU A 58 -4.15 7.57 -0.83
CA LEU A 58 -5.34 7.36 0.00
C LEU A 58 -5.19 8.03 1.36
N SER A 59 -4.03 7.92 1.99
CA SER A 59 -3.72 8.59 3.26
C SER A 59 -3.79 10.12 3.12
N GLN A 60 -3.30 10.67 2.01
CA GLN A 60 -3.37 12.10 1.74
C GLN A 60 -4.81 12.57 1.52
N GLN A 61 -5.57 11.88 0.67
CA GLN A 61 -6.97 12.18 0.43
C GLN A 61 -7.81 12.11 1.72
N PHE A 62 -7.51 11.13 2.58
CA PHE A 62 -8.14 11.02 3.89
C PHE A 62 -7.83 12.21 4.79
N ARG A 63 -6.55 12.62 4.89
CA ARG A 63 -6.14 13.82 5.63
C ARG A 63 -6.82 15.08 5.10
N ASP A 64 -6.86 15.25 3.78
CA ASP A 64 -7.50 16.41 3.15
C ASP A 64 -9.02 16.45 3.44
N SER A 65 -9.67 15.29 3.45
CA SER A 65 -11.07 15.16 3.83
C SER A 65 -11.32 15.57 5.29
N ILE A 66 -10.47 15.12 6.21
CA ILE A 66 -10.51 15.51 7.63
C ILE A 66 -10.30 17.02 7.77
N ASN A 67 -9.26 17.58 7.15
CA ASN A 67 -8.95 19.01 7.22
C ASN A 67 -10.11 19.86 6.69
N ALA A 68 -10.74 19.46 5.59
CA ALA A 68 -11.92 20.15 5.07
C ALA A 68 -13.10 20.12 6.04
N VAL A 69 -13.32 19.00 6.74
CA VAL A 69 -14.36 18.90 7.77
C VAL A 69 -14.03 19.75 8.99
N ILE A 70 -12.78 19.72 9.46
CA ILE A 70 -12.32 20.56 10.57
C ILE A 70 -12.53 22.05 10.24
N ALA A 71 -12.20 22.48 9.02
CA ALA A 71 -12.42 23.86 8.58
C ALA A 71 -13.90 24.26 8.60
N VAL A 72 -14.81 23.33 8.30
CA VAL A 72 -16.26 23.56 8.40
C VAL A 72 -16.74 23.59 9.86
N LEU A 73 -16.24 22.66 10.67
CA LEU A 73 -16.58 22.53 12.08
C LEU A 73 -16.13 23.74 12.89
N ASN A 74 -14.99 24.33 12.54
CA ASN A 74 -14.40 25.48 13.21
C ASN A 74 -14.71 26.83 12.52
N LYS A 75 -15.77 26.91 11.70
CA LYS A 75 -16.13 28.16 10.99
C LYS A 75 -16.45 29.33 11.91
N ASP A 76 -16.90 29.03 13.12
CA ASP A 76 -17.21 30.01 14.16
C ASP A 76 -15.98 30.39 15.01
N GLY A 77 -14.80 29.84 14.70
CA GLY A 77 -13.55 30.16 15.37
C GLY A 77 -13.44 29.63 16.80
N LYS A 78 -14.22 28.59 17.16
CA LYS A 78 -14.21 28.00 18.51
C LYS A 78 -12.87 27.38 18.93
N TYR A 79 -12.07 26.94 17.97
CA TYR A 79 -10.79 26.30 18.19
C TYR A 79 -9.68 27.12 17.54
N GLU A 80 -8.71 27.56 18.32
CA GLU A 80 -7.51 28.20 17.76
C GLU A 80 -6.47 27.17 17.30
N LEU A 81 -6.49 25.96 17.87
CA LEU A 81 -5.58 24.88 17.53
C LEU A 81 -6.28 23.53 17.65
N ILE A 82 -6.10 22.68 16.64
CA ILE A 82 -6.54 21.28 16.64
C ILE A 82 -5.32 20.42 16.33
N ILE A 83 -5.05 19.43 17.18
CA ILE A 83 -3.88 18.57 17.10
C ILE A 83 -4.33 17.13 16.85
N SER A 84 -3.72 16.46 15.87
CA SER A 84 -3.93 15.02 15.67
C SER A 84 -3.13 14.23 16.71
N THR A 85 -3.78 13.27 17.36
CA THR A 85 -3.19 12.34 18.34
C THR A 85 -2.99 10.93 17.75
N SER A 86 -3.06 10.78 16.43
CA SER A 86 -2.89 9.49 15.77
C SER A 86 -1.43 9.00 15.84
N ALA A 87 -1.20 8.07 16.78
CA ALA A 87 -0.09 7.15 17.14
C ALA A 87 1.24 7.06 16.34
N ILE A 88 1.38 7.65 15.14
CA ILE A 88 2.59 7.49 14.33
C ILE A 88 3.67 8.53 14.69
N ASN A 89 3.30 9.66 15.30
CA ASN A 89 4.24 10.69 15.77
C ASN A 89 3.66 11.45 16.99
N ASP A 90 3.52 10.76 18.12
CA ASP A 90 2.89 11.33 19.32
C ASP A 90 3.73 12.45 19.95
N ASN A 91 3.39 13.69 19.63
CA ASN A 91 3.88 14.88 20.37
C ASN A 91 2.97 15.22 21.56
N VAL A 92 1.83 14.52 21.72
CA VAL A 92 0.87 14.72 22.81
C VAL A 92 0.94 13.52 23.75
N LEU A 93 1.61 13.68 24.90
CA LEU A 93 1.77 12.61 25.89
C LEU A 93 0.48 12.34 26.67
N TYR A 94 -0.32 13.38 26.91
CA TYR A 94 -1.57 13.30 27.65
C TYR A 94 -2.46 14.50 27.31
N ALA A 95 -3.75 14.22 27.09
CA ALA A 95 -4.79 15.23 27.01
C ALA A 95 -6.00 14.75 27.82
N LYS A 96 -6.67 15.65 28.52
CA LYS A 96 -7.92 15.32 29.21
C LYS A 96 -9.01 14.98 28.18
N PRO A 97 -9.90 14.00 28.45
CA PRO A 97 -10.98 13.61 27.52
C PRO A 97 -11.89 14.77 27.07
N GLN A 98 -12.04 15.81 27.90
CA GLN A 98 -12.81 17.01 27.57
C GLN A 98 -12.26 17.81 26.37
N TYR A 99 -11.00 17.58 25.97
CA TYR A 99 -10.38 18.20 24.80
C TYR A 99 -10.48 17.30 23.55
N ASP A 100 -10.99 16.07 23.70
CA ASP A 100 -11.17 15.15 22.58
C ASP A 100 -12.41 15.56 21.76
N ILE A 101 -12.17 16.01 20.53
CA ILE A 101 -13.21 16.38 19.58
C ILE A 101 -13.45 15.31 18.51
N THR A 102 -12.84 14.13 18.64
CA THR A 102 -12.91 13.04 17.65
C THR A 102 -14.35 12.73 17.26
N GLN A 103 -15.24 12.61 18.24
CA GLN A 103 -16.65 12.30 17.96
C GLN A 103 -17.32 13.41 17.14
N GLN A 104 -17.04 14.68 17.43
CA GLN A 104 -17.62 15.80 16.68
C GLN A 104 -17.14 15.80 15.23
N VAL A 105 -15.87 15.48 15.00
CA VAL A 105 -15.30 15.35 13.65
C VAL A 105 -15.91 14.15 12.91
N LEU A 106 -16.11 13.02 13.58
CA LEU A 106 -16.76 11.83 13.02
C LEU A 106 -18.21 12.13 12.60
N ASP A 107 -18.97 12.81 13.46
CA ASP A 107 -20.37 13.17 13.17
C ASP A 107 -20.44 14.10 11.95
N ALA A 108 -19.55 15.10 11.88
CA ALA A 108 -19.46 16.02 10.74
C ALA A 108 -19.02 15.31 9.44
N LEU A 109 -18.08 14.36 9.52
CA LEU A 109 -17.67 13.52 8.39
C LEU A 109 -18.83 12.67 7.87
N ASN A 110 -19.53 11.97 8.76
CA ASN A 110 -20.66 11.12 8.42
C ASN A 110 -21.81 11.92 7.81
N ALA A 111 -22.12 13.10 8.35
CA ALA A 111 -23.13 13.99 7.80
C ALA A 111 -22.77 14.48 6.38
N ARG A 112 -21.50 14.81 6.12
CA ARG A 112 -21.02 15.18 4.78
C ARG A 112 -21.12 14.02 3.81
N TYR A 113 -20.76 12.81 4.23
CA TYR A 113 -20.87 11.60 3.41
C TYR A 113 -22.34 11.28 3.06
N ALA A 114 -23.25 11.34 4.04
CA ALA A 114 -24.68 11.13 3.82
C ALA A 114 -25.29 12.14 2.83
N LYS A 115 -24.82 13.39 2.84
CA LYS A 115 -25.22 14.42 1.86
C LYS A 115 -24.69 14.17 0.45
N LYS A 116 -23.50 13.59 0.30
CA LYS A 116 -22.90 13.26 -1.01
C LYS A 116 -23.53 12.01 -1.65
N LYS A 117 -24.15 11.14 -0.85
CA LYS A 117 -24.83 9.92 -1.31
C LYS A 117 -26.28 10.16 -1.79
N LYS A 118 -26.83 11.34 -1.52
CA LYS A 118 -28.09 11.83 -2.13
C LYS A 118 -27.76 12.56 -3.43
#